data_AF-A0A7M3MHA5-F1
#
_entry.id   AF-A0A7M3MHA5-F1
#
_cell.length_a   1.000
_cell.length_b   1.000
_cell.length_c   1.000
_cell.angle_alpha   90.00
_cell.angle_beta   90.00
_cell.angle_gamma   90.00
#
_symmetry.space_group_name_H-M   'P 1'
#
loop_
_entity.id
_entity.type
_entity.pdbx_description
1 polymer ?
#
loop_
_entity_poly.entity_id
_entity_poly.type
_entity_poly.pdbx_seq_one_letter_code
_entity_poly.pdbx_strand_id
1 'polypeptide(L)'
;MLFAAGISPPGPVDIFLRMDPTVMAGTFLAGRAVLAALWPALVFLALTALAGRLFCGWICPLGACVDLADRGLSRRRSAPLNRSVRTGLRRVKFHVLALILGAAALGVSMVFLAAPIPLVTRFFGLLLLPIAEAAAWLGLDALRPLAASMDWDSLYYLEISNSRFGTQFFLLVMAGVVFLPGLLAPRFWCRYLCPAGAVFSLFGRKPVIRRRVSDDCIECGLCQKRCPMNAIPEDPHVTRNGECIACETCERICPTAAISFPVARRPRTIEVQENAGKNPANASEKQAGRKRQPAFSEPAMPRRTFLYTGAAGMGAALLAYADIASPLVAEGKGAPEERHTLRPPGALPEPDFLARCVRCGECMAACPTNTIQPVWFAAGLAGVFSPVLEPTRGPCETTCNLCGHVCPTGALRPLPLAEKQNAKLGTARILRYKCLAWEEERQCVVCDEVCPYDAIHLERVTGNPVAVPFVNEQRCAGCGFCEHHCPVRAERAIIVEPAGAVRLASGSYTEENAALGLDIDLDRPASDLRQSAPGEFGGYDRSAPPSAGDDMPPGFSEPGGGQDRSPSPYTGSDPRPPISRPDSESGLPPGFSEPDS
;
A
#
# COMPACT_ATOMS: atom_id res chain seq x y z
N MET A 1 -7.24 -15.75 -2.76
CA MET A 1 -7.48 -17.07 -3.38
C MET A 1 -6.94 -17.21 -4.81
N LEU A 2 -7.21 -16.30 -5.75
CA LEU A 2 -6.66 -16.41 -7.12
C LEU A 2 -5.11 -16.34 -7.21
N PHE A 3 -4.45 -15.58 -6.34
CA PHE A 3 -2.98 -15.53 -6.28
C PHE A 3 -2.33 -16.74 -5.57
N ALA A 4 -3.06 -17.38 -4.65
CA ALA A 4 -2.60 -18.58 -3.95
C ALA A 4 -2.63 -19.83 -4.84
N ALA A 5 -3.37 -19.79 -5.95
CA ALA A 5 -3.50 -20.89 -6.92
C ALA A 5 -2.44 -20.85 -8.05
N GLY A 6 -1.41 -19.98 -7.98
CA GLY A 6 -0.37 -19.90 -9.01
C GLY A 6 -0.83 -19.40 -10.38
N ILE A 7 -2.10 -18.98 -10.51
CA ILE A 7 -2.63 -18.39 -11.75
C ILE A 7 -2.17 -16.93 -11.79
N SER A 8 -1.02 -16.71 -12.41
CA SER A 8 -0.58 -15.36 -12.80
C SER A 8 -1.64 -14.76 -13.71
N PRO A 9 -2.26 -13.63 -13.37
CA PRO A 9 -3.26 -13.01 -14.23
C PRO A 9 -2.66 -12.67 -15.60
N PRO A 10 -3.43 -12.79 -16.69
CA PRO A 10 -2.96 -12.48 -18.03
C PRO A 10 -2.83 -10.96 -18.19
N GLY A 11 -1.67 -10.42 -17.83
CA GLY A 11 -1.32 -9.01 -17.96
C GLY A 11 -0.79 -8.39 -16.66
N PRO A 12 -0.04 -7.27 -16.74
CA PRO A 12 0.44 -6.57 -15.56
C PRO A 12 -0.76 -6.12 -14.70
N VAL A 13 -0.91 -6.71 -13.52
CA VAL A 13 -1.97 -6.41 -12.53
C VAL A 13 -2.05 -4.91 -12.18
N ASP A 14 -0.95 -4.22 -12.37
CA ASP A 14 -0.74 -2.81 -12.09
C ASP A 14 -1.05 -1.90 -13.29
N ILE A 15 -1.63 -2.43 -14.38
CA ILE A 15 -1.96 -1.63 -15.57
C ILE A 15 -2.86 -0.44 -15.25
N PHE A 16 -3.81 -0.59 -14.33
CA PHE A 16 -4.68 0.51 -13.89
C PHE A 16 -3.91 1.65 -13.21
N LEU A 17 -2.87 1.32 -12.43
CA LEU A 17 -1.99 2.32 -11.78
C LEU A 17 -1.18 3.09 -12.81
N ARG A 18 -0.75 2.43 -13.89
CA ARG A 18 0.01 3.04 -14.99
C ARG A 18 -0.82 3.98 -15.87
N MET A 19 -2.14 3.98 -15.75
CA MET A 19 -3.05 4.86 -16.52
C MET A 19 -3.23 6.26 -15.91
N ASP A 20 -2.81 6.48 -14.65
CA ASP A 20 -3.03 7.76 -13.97
C ASP A 20 -2.00 8.83 -14.41
N PRO A 21 -2.43 9.91 -15.10
CA PRO A 21 -1.51 10.93 -15.56
C PRO A 21 -0.90 11.76 -14.42
N THR A 22 -1.51 11.79 -13.24
CA THR A 22 -0.94 12.45 -12.05
C THR A 22 0.23 11.65 -11.50
N VAL A 23 0.10 10.32 -11.47
CA VAL A 23 1.18 9.40 -11.11
C VAL A 23 2.34 9.59 -12.08
N MET A 24 2.07 9.57 -13.38
CA MET A 24 3.09 9.81 -14.41
C MET A 24 3.81 11.16 -14.22
N ALA A 25 3.06 12.27 -14.15
CA ALA A 25 3.66 13.59 -14.03
C ALA A 25 4.42 13.78 -12.70
N GLY A 26 3.85 13.31 -11.58
CA GLY A 26 4.47 13.41 -10.26
C GLY A 26 5.74 12.58 -10.14
N THR A 27 5.72 11.33 -10.62
CA THR A 27 6.88 10.44 -10.56
C THR A 27 7.99 10.87 -11.51
N PHE A 28 7.69 11.34 -12.72
CA PHE A 28 8.72 11.83 -13.64
C PHE A 28 9.42 13.07 -13.09
N LEU A 29 8.65 13.96 -12.47
CA LEU A 29 9.18 15.20 -11.90
C LEU A 29 9.99 14.93 -10.62
N ALA A 30 9.49 14.09 -9.72
CA ALA A 30 10.17 13.72 -8.49
C ALA A 30 11.44 12.89 -8.74
N GLY A 31 11.33 11.83 -9.54
CA GLY A 31 12.44 10.93 -9.84
C GLY A 31 13.39 11.43 -10.93
N ARG A 32 13.13 12.60 -11.53
CA ARG A 32 13.89 13.18 -12.66
C ARG A 32 14.17 12.18 -13.79
N ALA A 33 13.26 11.25 -14.02
CA ALA A 33 13.43 10.13 -14.93
C ALA A 33 12.13 9.82 -15.68
N VAL A 34 12.25 9.51 -16.97
CA VAL A 34 11.12 9.05 -17.80
C VAL A 34 11.01 7.53 -17.67
N LEU A 35 9.96 7.08 -16.99
CA LEU A 35 9.69 5.65 -16.82
C LEU A 35 8.81 5.16 -17.97
N ALA A 36 9.38 4.32 -18.84
CA ALA A 36 8.65 3.68 -19.94
C ALA A 36 7.42 2.90 -19.46
N ALA A 37 7.45 2.38 -18.23
CA ALA A 37 6.33 1.68 -17.61
C ALA A 37 5.02 2.51 -17.55
N LEU A 38 5.09 3.84 -17.51
CA LEU A 38 3.91 4.73 -17.39
C LEU A 38 3.33 5.18 -18.75
N TRP A 39 3.70 4.52 -19.86
CA TRP A 39 3.14 4.80 -21.19
C TRP A 39 1.60 4.74 -21.29
N PRO A 40 0.86 3.89 -20.53
CA PRO A 40 -0.60 3.87 -20.63
C PRO A 40 -1.25 5.21 -20.27
N ALA A 41 -0.67 5.98 -19.35
CA ALA A 41 -1.15 7.32 -19.02
C ALA A 41 -1.11 8.26 -20.25
N LEU A 42 -0.07 8.18 -21.09
CA LEU A 42 0.02 8.96 -22.33
C LEU A 42 -1.09 8.59 -23.32
N VAL A 43 -1.39 7.30 -23.45
CA VAL A 43 -2.50 6.83 -24.29
C VAL A 43 -3.83 7.38 -23.78
N PHE A 44 -4.08 7.33 -22.48
CA PHE A 44 -5.32 7.90 -21.92
C PHE A 44 -5.40 9.42 -22.03
N LEU A 45 -4.26 10.14 -21.97
CA LEU A 45 -4.24 11.57 -22.26
C LEU A 45 -4.58 11.86 -23.73
N ALA A 46 -4.05 11.07 -24.67
CA ALA A 46 -4.39 11.18 -26.09
C ALA A 46 -5.88 10.86 -26.34
N LEU A 47 -6.40 9.77 -25.76
CA LEU A 47 -7.82 9.44 -25.80
C LEU A 47 -8.69 10.54 -25.17
N THR A 48 -8.20 11.20 -24.11
CA THR A 48 -8.91 12.32 -23.48
C THR A 48 -8.99 13.54 -24.40
N ALA A 49 -7.96 13.80 -25.19
CA ALA A 49 -8.00 14.86 -26.20
C ALA A 49 -9.03 14.55 -27.30
N LEU A 50 -9.29 13.28 -27.60
CA LEU A 50 -10.27 12.84 -28.61
C LEU A 50 -11.71 12.82 -28.06
N ALA A 51 -11.93 12.18 -26.92
CA ALA A 51 -13.26 11.85 -26.38
C ALA A 51 -13.66 12.63 -25.12
N GLY A 52 -12.82 13.58 -24.67
CA GLY A 52 -13.03 14.30 -23.42
C GLY A 52 -12.68 13.42 -22.21
N ARG A 53 -13.22 13.73 -21.02
CA ARG A 53 -12.90 12.96 -19.80
C ARG A 53 -13.63 11.61 -19.71
N LEU A 54 -13.64 10.83 -20.79
CA LEU A 54 -14.34 9.55 -20.89
C LEU A 54 -13.81 8.55 -19.85
N PHE A 55 -12.51 8.55 -19.56
CA PHE A 55 -11.90 7.71 -18.53
C PHE A 55 -12.60 7.84 -17.17
N CYS A 56 -12.87 9.07 -16.71
CA CYS A 56 -13.53 9.33 -15.43
C CYS A 56 -15.01 8.88 -15.39
N GLY A 57 -15.63 8.66 -16.55
CA GLY A 57 -17.01 8.19 -16.67
C GLY A 57 -17.13 6.68 -16.77
N TRP A 58 -16.26 6.04 -17.56
CA TRP A 58 -16.46 4.68 -18.05
C TRP A 58 -15.41 3.66 -17.56
N ILE A 59 -14.24 4.12 -17.12
CA ILE A 59 -13.09 3.23 -16.86
C ILE A 59 -12.59 3.36 -15.42
N CYS A 60 -12.60 4.57 -14.85
CA CYS A 60 -12.02 4.84 -13.55
C CYS A 60 -12.72 4.04 -12.42
N PRO A 61 -12.02 3.12 -11.72
CA PRO A 61 -12.62 2.33 -10.64
C PRO A 61 -13.07 3.21 -9.47
N LEU A 62 -12.31 4.26 -9.14
CA LEU A 62 -12.73 5.22 -8.12
C LEU A 62 -14.05 5.92 -8.49
N GLY A 63 -14.24 6.23 -9.78
CA GLY A 63 -15.47 6.84 -10.27
C GLY A 63 -16.70 5.95 -10.03
N ALA A 64 -16.55 4.63 -10.28
CA ALA A 64 -17.59 3.65 -10.01
C ALA A 64 -17.90 3.53 -8.51
N CYS A 65 -16.87 3.49 -7.65
CA CYS A 65 -17.05 3.48 -6.19
C CYS A 65 -17.78 4.73 -5.69
N VAL A 66 -17.41 5.91 -6.20
CA VAL A 66 -18.07 7.18 -5.84
C VAL A 66 -19.53 7.20 -6.31
N ASP A 67 -19.83 6.71 -7.52
CA ASP A 67 -21.22 6.60 -7.97
C ASP A 67 -22.06 5.66 -7.11
N LEU A 68 -21.48 4.53 -6.68
CA LEU A 68 -22.14 3.58 -5.79
C LEU A 68 -22.41 4.21 -4.41
N ALA A 69 -21.42 4.89 -3.83
CA ALA A 69 -21.57 5.63 -2.58
C ALA A 69 -22.64 6.74 -2.71
N ASP A 70 -22.62 7.50 -3.79
CA ASP A 70 -23.59 8.56 -4.06
C ASP A 70 -25.02 8.05 -4.21
N ARG A 71 -25.22 6.85 -4.77
CA ARG A 71 -26.53 6.19 -4.83
C ARG A 71 -27.04 5.87 -3.42
N GLY A 72 -26.19 5.30 -2.56
CA GLY A 72 -26.54 5.01 -1.16
C GLY A 72 -26.84 6.27 -0.33
N LEU A 73 -26.11 7.35 -0.58
CA LEU A 73 -26.25 8.64 0.11
C LEU A 73 -27.36 9.54 -0.47
N SER A 74 -27.92 9.19 -1.62
CA SER A 74 -28.85 10.04 -2.38
C SER A 74 -30.08 10.49 -1.59
N ARG A 75 -30.63 9.61 -0.73
CA ARG A 75 -31.79 9.89 0.13
C ARG A 75 -31.49 10.86 1.27
N ARG A 76 -30.21 11.01 1.65
CA ARG A 76 -29.74 11.84 2.77
C ARG A 76 -29.04 13.12 2.29
N ARG A 77 -29.12 13.44 0.99
CA ARG A 77 -28.39 14.56 0.39
C ARG A 77 -28.95 15.90 0.85
N SER A 78 -28.07 16.80 1.27
CA SER A 78 -28.42 18.16 1.69
C SER A 78 -28.88 19.02 0.50
N ALA A 79 -29.43 20.20 0.79
CA ALA A 79 -29.77 21.19 -0.23
C ALA A 79 -28.55 21.49 -1.13
N PRO A 80 -28.75 21.68 -2.45
CA PRO A 80 -27.66 21.86 -3.39
C PRO A 80 -26.83 23.11 -3.04
N LEU A 81 -25.50 22.95 -3.00
CA LEU A 81 -24.56 24.05 -2.74
C LEU A 81 -24.83 25.28 -3.63
N ASN A 82 -24.67 26.48 -3.04
CA ASN A 82 -24.82 27.75 -3.76
C ASN A 82 -23.88 27.81 -4.99
N ARG A 83 -24.34 28.45 -6.08
CA ARG A 83 -23.62 28.61 -7.35
C ARG A 83 -22.24 29.24 -7.19
N SER A 84 -22.10 30.27 -6.35
CA SER A 84 -20.81 30.95 -6.13
C SER A 84 -19.78 29.98 -5.55
N VAL A 85 -20.16 29.27 -4.49
CA VAL A 85 -19.34 28.22 -3.83
C VAL A 85 -18.98 27.10 -4.80
N ARG A 86 -19.96 26.58 -5.57
CA ARG A 86 -19.73 25.54 -6.59
C ARG A 86 -18.76 25.94 -7.69
N THR A 87 -18.64 27.23 -8.00
CA THR A 87 -17.73 27.72 -9.05
C THR A 87 -16.33 27.91 -8.49
N GLY A 88 -16.21 28.39 -7.25
CA GLY A 88 -14.94 28.46 -6.51
C GLY A 88 -14.29 27.09 -6.32
N LEU A 89 -15.05 26.11 -5.82
CA LEU A 89 -14.55 24.75 -5.54
C LEU A 89 -14.00 24.02 -6.78
N ARG A 90 -14.42 24.36 -8.00
CA ARG A 90 -13.86 23.74 -9.23
C ARG A 90 -12.39 24.07 -9.44
N ARG A 91 -11.88 25.16 -8.86
CA ARG A 91 -10.46 25.54 -8.95
C ARG A 91 -9.59 24.75 -7.97
N VAL A 92 -10.16 24.15 -6.92
CA VAL A 92 -9.43 23.43 -5.86
C VAL A 92 -8.59 22.29 -6.42
N LYS A 93 -9.13 21.44 -7.30
CA LYS A 93 -8.37 20.34 -7.92
C LYS A 93 -7.10 20.79 -8.66
N PHE A 94 -7.09 22.02 -9.20
CA PHE A 94 -5.91 22.57 -9.85
C PHE A 94 -4.89 23.08 -8.83
N HIS A 95 -5.34 23.54 -7.65
CA HIS A 95 -4.45 23.84 -6.53
C HIS A 95 -3.83 22.57 -5.94
N VAL A 96 -4.64 21.50 -5.80
CA VAL A 96 -4.14 20.18 -5.39
C VAL A 96 -3.08 19.68 -6.38
N LEU A 97 -3.36 19.75 -7.69
CA LEU A 97 -2.38 19.41 -8.72
C LEU A 97 -1.11 20.27 -8.65
N ALA A 98 -1.25 21.59 -8.51
CA ALA A 98 -0.11 22.51 -8.41
C ALA A 98 0.76 22.21 -7.20
N LEU A 99 0.15 21.92 -6.04
CA LEU A 99 0.85 21.57 -4.81
C LEU A 99 1.63 20.26 -4.98
N ILE A 100 1.00 19.22 -5.55
CA ILE A 100 1.66 17.93 -5.82
C ILE A 100 2.85 18.11 -6.77
N LEU A 101 2.68 18.84 -7.87
CA LEU A 101 3.77 19.09 -8.83
C LEU A 101 4.87 19.97 -8.23
N GLY A 102 4.52 20.95 -7.39
CA GLY A 102 5.48 21.78 -6.67
C GLY A 102 6.34 20.97 -5.70
N ALA A 103 5.72 20.08 -4.91
CA ALA A 103 6.45 19.17 -4.03
C ALA A 103 7.33 18.19 -4.83
N ALA A 104 6.79 17.64 -5.92
CA ALA A 104 7.52 16.73 -6.80
C ALA A 104 8.73 17.40 -7.46
N ALA A 105 8.70 18.70 -7.75
CA ALA A 105 9.86 19.41 -8.32
C ALA A 105 11.10 19.37 -7.40
N LEU A 106 10.91 19.22 -6.09
CA LEU A 106 11.98 19.06 -5.12
C LEU A 106 12.33 17.59 -4.83
N GLY A 107 11.66 16.62 -5.43
CA GLY A 107 11.90 15.18 -5.22
C GLY A 107 10.92 14.51 -4.25
N VAL A 108 9.94 15.24 -3.69
CA VAL A 108 8.94 14.68 -2.76
C VAL A 108 7.67 14.30 -3.51
N SER A 109 7.42 13.00 -3.66
CA SER A 109 6.19 12.52 -4.26
C SER A 109 5.01 12.61 -3.28
N MET A 110 4.14 13.61 -3.43
CA MET A 110 2.86 13.75 -2.68
C MET A 110 1.65 13.14 -3.41
N VAL A 111 1.90 12.38 -4.48
CA VAL A 111 0.86 11.77 -5.33
C VAL A 111 -0.11 10.90 -4.53
N PHE A 112 0.39 10.20 -3.51
CA PHE A 112 -0.38 9.25 -2.70
C PHE A 112 -1.57 9.85 -1.94
N LEU A 113 -1.58 11.17 -1.69
CA LEU A 113 -2.60 11.81 -0.87
C LEU A 113 -3.90 12.07 -1.65
N ALA A 114 -3.81 12.30 -2.96
CA ALA A 114 -4.96 12.74 -3.75
C ALA A 114 -5.10 12.07 -5.12
N ALA A 115 -4.10 11.33 -5.60
CA ALA A 115 -4.23 10.63 -6.88
C ALA A 115 -5.29 9.51 -6.77
N PRO A 116 -6.26 9.46 -7.69
CA PRO A 116 -7.41 8.58 -7.55
C PRO A 116 -7.04 7.09 -7.57
N ILE A 117 -6.03 6.68 -8.35
CA ILE A 117 -5.70 5.26 -8.45
C ILE A 117 -4.93 4.77 -7.20
N PRO A 118 -3.89 5.45 -6.68
CA PRO A 118 -3.31 5.08 -5.39
C PRO A 118 -4.33 5.04 -4.24
N LEU A 119 -5.30 5.95 -4.22
CA LEU A 119 -6.36 5.95 -3.21
C LEU A 119 -7.28 4.73 -3.30
N VAL A 120 -7.70 4.36 -4.52
CA VAL A 120 -8.62 3.24 -4.71
C VAL A 120 -7.93 1.90 -4.49
N THR A 121 -6.66 1.75 -4.87
CA THR A 121 -5.88 0.53 -4.61
C THR A 121 -5.71 0.31 -3.11
N ARG A 122 -5.44 1.37 -2.34
CA ARG A 122 -5.40 1.30 -0.87
C ARG A 122 -6.76 0.94 -0.27
N PHE A 123 -7.84 1.52 -0.80
CA PHE A 123 -9.19 1.20 -0.35
C PHE A 123 -9.51 -0.29 -0.55
N PHE A 124 -9.16 -0.87 -1.70
CA PHE A 124 -9.39 -2.29 -1.94
C PHE A 124 -8.41 -3.19 -1.18
N GLY A 125 -7.11 -2.99 -1.34
CA GLY A 125 -6.08 -3.89 -0.83
C GLY A 125 -5.83 -3.78 0.67
N LEU A 126 -5.92 -2.58 1.26
CA LEU A 126 -5.53 -2.36 2.65
C LEU A 126 -6.71 -2.12 3.60
N LEU A 127 -7.93 -1.96 3.06
CA LEU A 127 -9.15 -1.77 3.86
C LEU A 127 -10.20 -2.84 3.55
N LEU A 128 -10.67 -2.96 2.31
CA LEU A 128 -11.76 -3.89 1.98
C LEU A 128 -11.33 -5.36 2.05
N LEU A 129 -10.12 -5.68 1.56
CA LEU A 129 -9.59 -7.05 1.56
C LEU A 129 -9.45 -7.60 3.00
N PRO A 130 -8.78 -6.92 3.96
CA PRO A 130 -8.76 -7.35 5.36
C PRO A 130 -10.15 -7.53 5.99
N ILE A 131 -11.11 -6.67 5.65
CA ILE A 131 -12.48 -6.78 6.16
C ILE A 131 -13.17 -8.02 5.57
N ALA A 132 -12.97 -8.29 4.28
CA ALA A 132 -13.51 -9.47 3.62
C ALA A 132 -12.87 -10.76 4.14
N GLU A 133 -11.55 -10.77 4.37
CA GLU A 133 -10.82 -11.87 5.00
C GLU A 133 -11.35 -12.15 6.40
N ALA A 134 -11.49 -11.11 7.23
CA ALA A 134 -12.03 -11.25 8.58
C ALA A 134 -13.49 -11.75 8.59
N ALA A 135 -14.33 -11.27 7.66
CA ALA A 135 -15.70 -11.73 7.50
C ALA A 135 -15.77 -13.19 7.02
N ALA A 136 -14.90 -13.58 6.08
CA ALA A 136 -14.80 -14.95 5.60
C ALA A 136 -14.30 -15.90 6.70
N TRP A 137 -13.32 -15.46 7.49
CA TRP A 137 -12.84 -16.19 8.66
C TRP A 137 -13.95 -16.40 9.69
N LEU A 138 -14.72 -15.34 10.02
CA LEU A 138 -15.86 -15.43 10.94
C LEU A 138 -16.97 -16.36 10.39
N GLY A 139 -17.25 -16.28 9.09
CA GLY A 139 -18.22 -17.15 8.44
C GLY A 139 -17.79 -18.62 8.43
N LEU A 140 -16.50 -18.87 8.20
CA LEU A 140 -15.94 -20.21 8.26
C LEU A 140 -15.99 -20.77 9.68
N ASP A 141 -15.65 -19.97 10.69
CA ASP A 141 -15.69 -20.36 12.09
C ASP A 141 -17.11 -20.73 12.55
N ALA A 142 -18.11 -19.98 12.07
CA ALA A 142 -19.53 -20.31 12.31
C ALA A 142 -19.97 -21.61 11.60
N LEU A 143 -19.36 -21.98 10.48
CA LEU A 143 -19.68 -23.19 9.71
C LEU A 143 -18.90 -24.43 10.16
N ARG A 144 -17.74 -24.29 10.80
CA ARG A 144 -16.93 -25.40 11.33
C ARG A 144 -17.69 -26.43 12.17
N PRO A 145 -18.57 -26.06 13.13
CA PRO A 145 -19.29 -27.08 13.91
C PRO A 145 -20.25 -27.90 13.06
N LEU A 146 -20.87 -27.27 12.04
CA LEU A 146 -21.73 -27.99 11.10
C LEU A 146 -20.91 -28.88 10.17
N ALA A 147 -19.76 -28.40 9.67
CA ALA A 147 -18.86 -29.19 8.84
C ALA A 147 -18.32 -30.43 9.57
N ALA A 148 -17.99 -30.30 10.86
CA ALA A 148 -17.57 -31.41 11.70
C ALA A 148 -18.69 -32.46 11.88
N SER A 149 -19.96 -32.03 11.94
CA SER A 149 -21.10 -32.97 12.00
C SER A 149 -21.41 -33.70 10.69
N MET A 150 -20.84 -33.25 9.56
CA MET A 150 -21.06 -33.81 8.22
C MET A 150 -19.79 -34.47 7.64
N ASP A 151 -18.76 -34.71 8.46
CA ASP A 151 -17.46 -35.26 8.06
C ASP A 151 -16.82 -34.52 6.86
N TRP A 152 -16.94 -33.18 6.83
CA TRP A 152 -16.33 -32.33 5.80
C TRP A 152 -14.94 -31.83 6.22
N ASP A 153 -13.98 -32.76 6.29
CA ASP A 153 -12.61 -32.49 6.75
C ASP A 153 -11.93 -31.35 5.99
N SER A 154 -12.16 -31.25 4.68
CA SER A 154 -11.57 -30.19 3.85
C SER A 154 -11.98 -28.77 4.26
N LEU A 155 -13.19 -28.60 4.82
CA LEU A 155 -13.67 -27.29 5.28
C LEU A 155 -13.11 -26.94 6.66
N TYR A 156 -12.82 -27.96 7.48
CA TYR A 156 -12.33 -27.79 8.83
C TYR A 156 -10.90 -27.22 8.85
N TYR A 157 -10.01 -27.76 8.00
CA TYR A 157 -8.60 -27.33 7.88
C TYR A 157 -8.37 -26.12 6.98
N LEU A 158 -9.44 -25.54 6.41
CA LEU A 158 -9.29 -24.35 5.59
C LEU A 158 -8.90 -23.17 6.49
N GLU A 159 -7.69 -22.64 6.30
CA GLU A 159 -7.23 -21.43 6.97
C GLU A 159 -7.22 -20.26 5.98
N ILE A 160 -7.98 -19.22 6.30
CA ILE A 160 -7.98 -17.97 5.54
C ILE A 160 -6.97 -17.05 6.21
N SER A 161 -5.94 -16.65 5.46
CA SER A 161 -4.98 -15.63 5.89
C SER A 161 -5.71 -14.34 6.25
N ASN A 162 -5.50 -13.83 7.45
CA ASN A 162 -6.07 -12.57 7.91
C ASN A 162 -5.00 -11.46 7.89
N SER A 163 -4.92 -10.73 6.78
CA SER A 163 -4.01 -9.61 6.62
C SER A 163 -4.42 -8.46 7.54
N ARG A 164 -3.47 -7.87 8.30
CA ARG A 164 -3.75 -6.76 9.21
C ARG A 164 -2.73 -5.64 9.01
N PHE A 165 -3.22 -4.43 8.76
CA PHE A 165 -2.35 -3.28 8.52
C PHE A 165 -2.39 -2.27 9.69
N GLY A 166 -1.22 -1.74 10.07
CA GLY A 166 -1.09 -0.78 11.17
C GLY A 166 -1.82 0.57 10.96
N THR A 167 -2.24 0.88 9.73
CA THR A 167 -2.83 2.18 9.35
C THR A 167 -4.33 2.11 9.00
N GLN A 168 -5.05 1.07 9.44
CA GLN A 168 -6.46 0.86 9.07
C GLN A 168 -7.37 2.05 9.42
N PHE A 169 -7.22 2.64 10.61
CA PHE A 169 -8.01 3.80 11.01
C PHE A 169 -7.81 5.00 10.08
N PHE A 170 -6.56 5.29 9.72
CA PHE A 170 -6.24 6.36 8.78
C PHE A 170 -6.84 6.11 7.39
N LEU A 171 -6.77 4.87 6.91
CA LEU A 171 -7.40 4.48 5.64
C LEU A 171 -8.91 4.67 5.66
N LEU A 172 -9.56 4.40 6.79
CA LEU A 172 -11.00 4.64 6.98
C LEU A 172 -11.32 6.14 6.94
N VAL A 173 -10.54 6.97 7.63
CA VAL A 173 -10.69 8.44 7.56
C VAL A 173 -10.50 8.95 6.13
N MET A 174 -9.47 8.47 5.44
CA MET A 174 -9.17 8.83 4.06
C MET A 174 -10.30 8.42 3.11
N ALA A 175 -10.85 7.21 3.26
CA ALA A 175 -12.03 6.77 2.52
C ALA A 175 -13.25 7.67 2.83
N GLY A 176 -13.43 8.06 4.08
CA GLY A 176 -14.44 9.04 4.49
C GLY A 176 -14.32 10.38 3.77
N VAL A 177 -13.10 10.93 3.68
CA VAL A 177 -12.82 12.19 2.94
C VAL A 177 -13.14 12.07 1.44
N VAL A 178 -12.99 10.87 0.86
CA VAL A 178 -13.29 10.63 -0.56
C VAL A 178 -14.80 10.46 -0.80
N PHE A 179 -15.50 9.70 0.04
CA PHE A 179 -16.88 9.28 -0.21
C PHE A 179 -17.95 10.15 0.50
N LEU A 180 -17.73 10.58 1.74
CA LEU A 180 -18.74 11.34 2.52
C LEU A 180 -19.15 12.68 1.88
N PRO A 181 -18.26 13.44 1.20
CA PRO A 181 -18.67 14.67 0.52
C PRO A 181 -19.71 14.48 -0.60
N GLY A 182 -20.01 13.24 -1.01
CA GLY A 182 -21.17 12.90 -1.85
C GLY A 182 -22.52 13.36 -1.28
N LEU A 183 -22.59 13.58 0.04
CA LEU A 183 -23.72 14.20 0.75
C LEU A 183 -23.96 15.67 0.34
N LEU A 184 -22.93 16.36 -0.15
CA LEU A 184 -22.99 17.77 -0.53
C LEU A 184 -23.25 17.96 -2.03
N ALA A 185 -22.63 17.12 -2.87
CA ALA A 185 -22.82 17.13 -4.31
C ALA A 185 -22.47 15.77 -4.93
N PRO A 186 -23.17 15.32 -5.99
CA PRO A 186 -22.78 14.13 -6.71
C PRO A 186 -21.37 14.27 -7.28
N ARG A 187 -20.61 13.18 -7.23
CA ARG A 187 -19.22 13.04 -7.65
C ARG A 187 -18.31 14.15 -7.11
N PHE A 188 -18.49 14.54 -5.83
CA PHE A 188 -17.78 15.65 -5.20
C PHE A 188 -16.26 15.57 -5.40
N TRP A 189 -15.66 14.42 -5.09
CA TRP A 189 -14.22 14.18 -5.25
C TRP A 189 -13.74 14.42 -6.69
N CYS A 190 -14.37 13.74 -7.65
CA CYS A 190 -14.02 13.82 -9.07
C CYS A 190 -14.19 15.23 -9.64
N ARG A 191 -15.13 16.02 -9.09
CA ARG A 191 -15.43 17.37 -9.55
C ARG A 191 -14.50 18.43 -8.97
N TYR A 192 -14.10 18.29 -7.71
CA TYR A 192 -13.47 19.38 -6.96
C TYR A 192 -12.07 19.08 -6.41
N LEU A 193 -11.71 17.83 -6.12
CA LEU A 193 -10.44 17.49 -5.45
C LEU A 193 -9.49 16.68 -6.34
N CYS A 194 -10.01 15.84 -7.23
CA CYS A 194 -9.22 14.88 -7.99
C CYS A 194 -8.17 15.55 -8.92
N PRO A 195 -6.85 15.38 -8.67
CA PRO A 195 -5.79 15.96 -9.49
C PRO A 195 -5.72 15.32 -10.88
N ALA A 196 -5.99 14.02 -11.02
CA ALA A 196 -6.05 13.38 -12.34
C ALA A 196 -7.19 13.97 -13.18
N GLY A 197 -8.34 14.24 -12.55
CA GLY A 197 -9.44 14.97 -13.18
C GLY A 197 -9.05 16.39 -13.57
N ALA A 198 -8.14 17.05 -12.84
CA ALA A 198 -7.58 18.34 -13.24
C ALA A 198 -6.70 18.19 -14.48
N VAL A 199 -5.81 17.20 -14.54
CA VAL A 199 -4.98 16.92 -15.73
C VAL A 199 -5.87 16.61 -16.93
N PHE A 200 -6.79 15.66 -16.83
CA PHE A 200 -7.74 15.33 -17.90
C PHE A 200 -8.60 16.53 -18.32
N SER A 201 -8.87 17.49 -17.43
CA SER A 201 -9.51 18.76 -17.79
C SER A 201 -8.75 19.58 -18.79
N LEU A 202 -7.42 19.60 -18.67
CA LEU A 202 -6.55 20.46 -19.46
C LEU A 202 -6.46 19.92 -20.89
N PHE A 203 -6.36 18.60 -21.03
CA PHE A 203 -6.31 17.91 -22.32
C PHE A 203 -7.70 17.78 -22.96
N GLY A 204 -8.76 17.61 -22.17
CA GLY A 204 -10.14 17.45 -22.64
C GLY A 204 -10.92 18.75 -22.89
N ARG A 205 -10.26 19.90 -23.12
CA ARG A 205 -10.94 21.20 -23.32
C ARG A 205 -11.70 21.31 -24.64
N LYS A 206 -11.19 20.69 -25.70
CA LYS A 206 -11.77 20.73 -27.05
C LYS A 206 -11.82 19.32 -27.65
N PRO A 207 -12.57 18.39 -27.04
CA PRO A 207 -12.64 17.04 -27.54
C PRO A 207 -13.39 16.99 -28.87
N VAL A 208 -13.02 16.02 -29.70
CA VAL A 208 -13.65 15.76 -31.00
C VAL A 208 -15.06 15.24 -30.78
N ILE A 209 -15.20 14.23 -29.92
CA ILE A 209 -16.48 13.70 -29.46
C ILE A 209 -16.96 14.58 -28.32
N ARG A 210 -18.01 15.36 -28.57
CA ARG A 210 -18.56 16.32 -27.60
C ARG A 210 -20.06 16.44 -27.76
N ARG A 211 -20.72 16.82 -26.67
CA ARG A 211 -22.15 17.13 -26.66
C ARG A 211 -22.45 18.23 -27.67
N ARG A 212 -23.43 17.98 -28.54
CA ARG A 212 -24.05 18.99 -29.41
C ARG A 212 -25.54 19.07 -29.11
N VAL A 213 -26.07 20.27 -29.23
CA VAL A 213 -27.50 20.57 -29.01
C VAL A 213 -28.03 21.15 -30.30
N SER A 214 -29.08 20.56 -30.85
CA SER A 214 -29.80 21.09 -32.01
C SER A 214 -30.74 22.22 -31.60
N ASP A 215 -31.32 22.88 -32.61
CA ASP A 215 -32.32 23.93 -32.41
C ASP A 215 -33.67 23.37 -31.91
N ASP A 216 -33.83 22.05 -31.85
CA ASP A 216 -35.00 21.35 -31.28
C ASP A 216 -35.04 21.42 -29.73
N CYS A 217 -34.13 22.17 -29.11
CA CYS A 217 -34.02 22.35 -27.68
C CYS A 217 -35.09 23.33 -27.17
N ILE A 218 -36.00 22.82 -26.33
CA ILE A 218 -37.06 23.62 -25.68
C ILE A 218 -36.64 24.23 -24.32
N GLU A 219 -35.35 24.26 -24.02
CA GLU A 219 -34.78 24.85 -22.79
C GLU A 219 -35.35 24.34 -21.45
N CYS A 220 -35.92 23.13 -21.40
CA CYS A 220 -36.58 22.55 -20.21
C CYS A 220 -35.68 22.39 -18.94
N GLY A 221 -34.36 22.54 -19.05
CA GLY A 221 -33.42 22.46 -17.93
C GLY A 221 -33.19 21.05 -17.33
N LEU A 222 -33.84 20.00 -17.85
CA LEU A 222 -33.68 18.63 -17.33
C LEU A 222 -32.23 18.13 -17.41
N CYS A 223 -31.56 18.40 -18.52
CA CYS A 223 -30.15 18.04 -18.71
C CYS A 223 -29.22 18.71 -17.69
N GLN A 224 -29.52 19.95 -17.29
CA GLN A 224 -28.74 20.69 -16.29
C GLN A 224 -28.91 20.09 -14.89
N LYS A 225 -30.17 19.79 -14.51
CA LYS A 225 -30.52 19.23 -13.19
C LYS A 225 -29.95 17.83 -12.98
N ARG A 226 -29.95 16.99 -14.02
CA ARG A 226 -29.51 15.57 -13.94
C ARG A 226 -28.05 15.34 -14.33
N CYS A 227 -27.29 16.37 -14.71
CA CYS A 227 -25.88 16.21 -15.04
C CYS A 227 -25.05 15.94 -13.77
N PRO A 228 -24.44 14.74 -13.60
CA PRO A 228 -23.71 14.39 -12.38
C PRO A 228 -22.50 15.30 -12.14
N MET A 229 -21.84 15.73 -13.23
CA MET A 229 -20.67 16.62 -13.16
C MET A 229 -21.03 18.11 -13.12
N ASN A 230 -22.30 18.48 -13.31
CA ASN A 230 -22.73 19.87 -13.50
C ASN A 230 -21.86 20.59 -14.56
N ALA A 231 -21.71 19.93 -15.70
CA ALA A 231 -20.93 20.43 -16.83
C ALA A 231 -21.73 21.42 -17.71
N ILE A 232 -23.05 21.45 -17.57
CA ILE A 232 -23.97 22.28 -18.36
C ILE A 232 -24.31 23.55 -17.54
N PRO A 233 -23.97 24.76 -18.02
CA PRO A 233 -24.36 26.04 -17.41
C PRO A 233 -25.88 26.30 -17.52
N GLU A 234 -26.30 27.53 -17.17
CA GLU A 234 -27.71 27.98 -17.31
C GLU A 234 -28.19 27.95 -18.76
N ASP A 235 -27.31 28.28 -19.70
CA ASP A 235 -27.54 28.07 -21.12
C ASP A 235 -27.38 26.56 -21.46
N PRO A 236 -28.45 25.85 -21.85
CA PRO A 236 -28.40 24.43 -22.17
C PRO A 236 -27.61 24.12 -23.46
N HIS A 237 -27.35 25.11 -24.32
CA HIS A 237 -26.55 24.95 -25.54
C HIS A 237 -25.04 24.94 -25.24
N VAL A 238 -24.62 25.51 -24.11
CA VAL A 238 -23.22 25.54 -23.70
C VAL A 238 -22.86 24.30 -22.89
N THR A 239 -21.65 23.79 -23.07
CA THR A 239 -21.12 22.69 -22.26
C THR A 239 -19.66 22.98 -21.90
N ARG A 240 -19.33 22.83 -20.62
CA ARG A 240 -17.96 22.88 -20.13
C ARG A 240 -17.30 21.54 -20.45
N ASN A 241 -16.72 21.45 -21.65
CA ASN A 241 -16.12 20.22 -22.17
C ASN A 241 -15.04 19.68 -21.25
N GLY A 242 -14.26 20.57 -20.61
CA GLY A 242 -13.29 20.18 -19.61
C GLY A 242 -13.90 19.35 -18.50
N GLU A 243 -15.14 19.62 -18.05
CA GLU A 243 -15.81 18.86 -16.98
C GLU A 243 -16.73 17.73 -17.47
N CYS A 244 -17.05 17.69 -18.76
CA CYS A 244 -17.94 16.67 -19.31
C CYS A 244 -17.23 15.32 -19.39
N ILE A 245 -17.82 14.31 -18.78
CA ILE A 245 -17.32 12.92 -18.77
C ILE A 245 -17.96 12.04 -19.85
N ALA A 246 -18.76 12.62 -20.76
CA ALA A 246 -19.49 11.90 -21.80
C ALA A 246 -20.28 10.67 -21.26
N CYS A 247 -21.04 10.85 -20.18
CA CYS A 247 -21.87 9.79 -19.58
C CYS A 247 -23.24 9.58 -20.26
N GLU A 248 -23.56 10.41 -21.26
CA GLU A 248 -24.78 10.37 -22.09
C GLU A 248 -26.12 10.48 -21.33
N THR A 249 -26.09 10.75 -20.02
CA THR A 249 -27.32 10.94 -19.22
C THR A 249 -28.20 12.05 -19.77
N CYS A 250 -27.61 13.12 -20.32
CA CYS A 250 -28.37 14.23 -20.89
C CYS A 250 -29.07 13.89 -22.22
N GLU A 251 -28.54 12.94 -22.99
CA GLU A 251 -29.18 12.43 -24.21
C GLU A 251 -30.38 11.56 -23.84
N ARG A 252 -30.20 10.60 -22.93
CA ARG A 252 -31.26 9.67 -22.49
C ARG A 252 -32.51 10.35 -21.89
N ILE A 253 -32.35 11.51 -21.26
CA ILE A 253 -33.46 12.23 -20.60
C ILE A 253 -34.06 13.35 -21.43
N CYS A 254 -33.55 13.60 -22.65
CA CYS A 254 -34.01 14.71 -23.48
C CYS A 254 -35.36 14.37 -24.13
N PRO A 255 -36.45 15.11 -23.84
CA PRO A 255 -37.78 14.78 -24.36
C PRO A 255 -37.90 15.01 -25.87
N THR A 256 -37.10 15.92 -26.44
CA THR A 256 -37.11 16.26 -27.87
C THR A 256 -35.96 15.63 -28.65
N ALA A 257 -35.17 14.75 -28.03
CA ALA A 257 -33.97 14.14 -28.63
C ALA A 257 -32.98 15.15 -29.26
N ALA A 258 -32.95 16.39 -28.75
CA ALA A 258 -32.13 17.49 -29.28
C ALA A 258 -30.61 17.35 -28.99
N ILE A 259 -30.20 16.34 -28.22
CA ILE A 259 -28.82 16.19 -27.73
C ILE A 259 -28.18 14.97 -28.38
N SER A 260 -26.95 15.12 -28.90
CA SER A 260 -26.18 14.01 -29.49
C SER A 260 -24.67 14.12 -29.22
N PHE A 261 -23.98 12.98 -29.31
CA PHE A 261 -22.51 12.87 -29.22
C PHE A 261 -21.91 12.33 -30.54
N PRO A 262 -21.85 13.15 -31.61
CA PRO A 262 -21.37 12.68 -32.90
C PRO A 262 -19.84 12.45 -32.91
N VAL A 263 -19.42 11.31 -33.48
CA VAL A 263 -17.99 10.92 -33.64
C VAL A 263 -17.30 11.68 -34.77
N ALA A 264 -18.05 12.17 -35.77
CA ALA A 264 -17.54 13.00 -36.87
C ALA A 264 -18.47 14.20 -37.12
N ARG A 265 -17.91 15.30 -37.66
CA ARG A 265 -18.72 16.40 -38.21
C ARG A 265 -19.45 15.89 -39.46
N ARG A 266 -20.66 15.35 -39.33
CA ARG A 266 -21.59 15.38 -40.46
C ARG A 266 -22.11 16.81 -40.58
N PRO A 267 -21.87 17.52 -41.70
CA PRO A 267 -22.78 18.58 -42.09
C PRO A 267 -24.12 17.88 -42.36
N ARG A 268 -25.17 18.21 -41.61
CA ARG A 268 -26.51 17.81 -42.02
C ARG A 268 -26.85 18.64 -43.27
N THR A 269 -26.74 18.02 -44.43
CA THR A 269 -27.56 18.41 -45.58
C THR A 269 -28.99 18.12 -45.16
N ILE A 270 -29.82 19.16 -45.10
CA ILE A 270 -31.24 19.03 -44.84
C ILE A 270 -31.85 18.50 -46.14
N GLU A 271 -32.16 17.21 -46.19
CA GLU A 271 -33.10 16.70 -47.18
C GLU A 271 -34.50 16.90 -46.61
N VAL A 272 -35.19 17.91 -47.15
CA VAL A 272 -36.60 18.15 -46.92
C VAL A 272 -37.37 17.06 -47.65
N GLN A 273 -38.10 16.21 -46.91
CA GLN A 273 -39.13 15.39 -47.52
C GLN A 273 -40.29 16.31 -47.92
N GLU A 274 -40.47 16.47 -49.23
CA GLU A 274 -41.68 17.03 -49.81
C GLU A 274 -42.89 16.20 -49.39
N ASN A 275 -43.89 16.84 -48.80
CA ASN A 275 -45.29 16.56 -49.14
C ASN A 275 -46.19 17.74 -48.74
N ALA A 276 -46.59 18.46 -49.79
CA ALA A 276 -47.90 19.04 -50.06
C ALA A 276 -48.60 19.91 -48.98
N GLY A 277 -48.65 21.22 -49.26
CA GLY A 277 -49.90 21.98 -49.07
C GLY A 277 -49.76 23.43 -48.60
N LYS A 278 -49.90 24.35 -49.58
CA LYS A 278 -50.42 25.73 -49.49
C LYS A 278 -49.43 26.90 -49.31
N ASN A 279 -49.36 27.65 -50.42
CA ASN A 279 -49.08 29.08 -50.65
C ASN A 279 -47.77 29.71 -50.15
N PRO A 280 -46.90 30.18 -51.08
CA PRO A 280 -45.74 30.99 -50.78
C PRO A 280 -46.09 32.47 -50.88
N ALA A 281 -46.15 33.17 -49.75
CA ALA A 281 -45.96 34.61 -49.71
C ALA A 281 -45.49 34.97 -48.30
N ASN A 282 -44.34 35.64 -48.21
CA ASN A 282 -43.66 36.12 -47.00
C ASN A 282 -42.66 35.14 -46.37
N ALA A 283 -41.62 34.79 -47.13
CA ALA A 283 -40.38 34.22 -46.58
C ALA A 283 -39.15 34.92 -47.20
N SER A 284 -39.05 36.23 -47.04
CA SER A 284 -37.83 36.99 -47.37
C SER A 284 -37.56 38.03 -46.29
N GLU A 285 -37.18 37.58 -45.09
CA GLU A 285 -36.36 38.37 -44.15
C GLU A 285 -36.13 37.57 -42.86
N LYS A 286 -35.02 36.82 -42.79
CA LYS A 286 -34.23 36.52 -41.57
C LYS A 286 -33.12 35.53 -41.89
N GLN A 287 -32.25 35.91 -42.83
CA GLN A 287 -30.97 35.24 -43.06
C GLN A 287 -29.84 36.22 -42.75
N ALA A 288 -29.77 36.66 -41.50
CA ALA A 288 -28.62 37.39 -40.97
C ALA A 288 -28.45 37.03 -39.50
N GLY A 289 -27.44 36.23 -39.19
CA GLY A 289 -27.07 35.94 -37.79
C GLY A 289 -26.80 34.48 -37.47
N ARG A 290 -25.97 33.79 -38.26
CA ARG A 290 -25.29 32.57 -37.78
C ARG A 290 -24.30 33.00 -36.68
N LYS A 291 -24.79 33.22 -35.46
CA LYS A 291 -23.95 33.52 -34.29
C LYS A 291 -23.01 32.34 -34.10
N ARG A 292 -21.72 32.55 -34.42
CA ARG A 292 -20.64 31.67 -33.96
C ARG A 292 -20.84 31.50 -32.45
N GLN A 293 -20.97 30.24 -32.03
CA GLN A 293 -21.01 29.88 -30.61
C GLN A 293 -19.86 30.62 -29.90
N PRO A 294 -20.15 31.51 -28.93
CA PRO A 294 -19.09 32.20 -28.23
C PRO A 294 -18.28 31.16 -27.45
N ALA A 295 -16.97 31.13 -27.70
CA ALA A 295 -16.04 30.32 -26.95
C ALA A 295 -15.97 30.87 -25.51
N PHE A 296 -16.86 30.40 -24.63
CA PHE A 296 -16.84 30.75 -23.23
C PHE A 296 -15.54 30.22 -22.60
N SER A 297 -14.72 31.13 -22.08
CA SER A 297 -13.51 30.82 -21.34
C SER A 297 -13.87 30.11 -20.03
N GLU A 298 -13.50 28.83 -19.92
CA GLU A 298 -13.51 28.12 -18.64
C GLU A 298 -12.74 28.93 -17.58
N PRO A 299 -13.09 28.82 -16.29
CA PRO A 299 -12.30 29.42 -15.22
C PRO A 299 -10.97 28.66 -15.08
N ALA A 300 -10.07 28.87 -16.04
CA ALA A 300 -8.68 28.51 -15.92
C ALA A 300 -8.10 29.35 -14.79
N MET A 301 -7.39 28.70 -13.87
CA MET A 301 -6.68 29.41 -12.81
C MET A 301 -5.71 30.43 -13.43
N PRO A 302 -5.65 31.66 -12.91
CA PRO A 302 -4.61 32.60 -13.31
C PRO A 302 -3.22 31.98 -13.11
N ARG A 303 -2.33 32.11 -14.09
CA ARG A 303 -0.99 31.52 -14.06
C ARG A 303 -0.22 31.86 -12.77
N ARG A 304 -0.31 33.12 -12.32
CA ARG A 304 0.28 33.59 -11.05
C ARG A 304 -0.16 32.75 -9.84
N THR A 305 -1.46 32.44 -9.75
CA THR A 305 -2.01 31.70 -8.64
C THR A 305 -1.55 30.24 -8.66
N PHE A 306 -1.44 29.64 -9.85
CA PHE A 306 -0.89 28.29 -10.00
C PHE A 306 0.56 28.23 -9.50
N LEU A 307 1.38 29.21 -9.88
CA LEU A 307 2.77 29.32 -9.44
C LEU A 307 2.88 29.53 -7.92
N TYR A 308 2.05 30.39 -7.31
CA TYR A 308 2.06 30.56 -5.85
C TYR A 308 1.67 29.28 -5.11
N THR A 309 0.69 28.52 -5.62
CA THR A 309 0.36 27.21 -5.01
C THR A 309 1.41 26.14 -5.27
N GLY A 310 2.10 26.20 -6.40
CA GLY A 310 3.29 25.38 -6.65
C GLY A 310 4.42 25.72 -5.67
N ALA A 311 4.64 27.01 -5.39
CA ALA A 311 5.60 27.47 -4.39
C ALA A 311 5.24 27.02 -2.97
N ALA A 312 3.95 27.01 -2.61
CA ALA A 312 3.50 26.41 -1.36
C ALA A 312 3.80 24.90 -1.31
N GLY A 313 3.62 24.18 -2.44
CA GLY A 313 4.01 22.76 -2.56
C GLY A 313 5.52 22.55 -2.38
N MET A 314 6.35 23.42 -2.97
CA MET A 314 7.80 23.43 -2.74
C MET A 314 8.13 23.68 -1.26
N GLY A 315 7.47 24.66 -0.62
CA GLY A 315 7.62 24.91 0.82
C GLY A 315 7.28 23.70 1.68
N ALA A 316 6.20 22.97 1.35
CA ALA A 316 5.83 21.73 2.04
C ALA A 316 6.88 20.61 1.84
N ALA A 317 7.49 20.52 0.66
CA ALA A 317 8.60 19.58 0.42
C ALA A 317 9.87 19.98 1.17
N LEU A 318 10.21 21.27 1.26
CA LEU A 318 11.32 21.75 2.08
C LEU A 318 11.11 21.43 3.56
N LEU A 319 9.89 21.57 4.08
CA LEU A 319 9.55 21.16 5.44
C LEU A 319 9.71 19.65 5.63
N ALA A 320 9.33 18.84 4.64
CA ALA A 320 9.55 17.39 4.68
C ALA A 320 11.04 17.01 4.68
N TYR A 321 11.90 17.83 4.05
CA TYR A 321 13.35 17.64 4.05
C TYR A 321 14.09 18.30 5.22
N ALA A 322 13.46 19.25 5.92
CA ALA A 322 13.99 19.85 7.13
C ALA A 322 13.83 18.94 8.36
N ASP A 323 13.13 17.81 8.20
CA ASP A 323 13.05 16.75 9.18
C ASP A 323 14.44 16.18 9.49
N ILE A 324 14.73 15.91 10.76
CA ILE A 324 16.01 15.33 11.21
C ILE A 324 16.23 13.95 10.57
N ALA A 325 15.13 13.26 10.21
CA ALA A 325 15.14 11.99 9.50
C ALA A 325 15.22 12.12 7.96
N SER A 326 15.52 13.30 7.42
CA SER A 326 15.60 13.55 5.98
C SER A 326 16.89 13.01 5.34
N PRO A 327 16.80 12.36 4.16
CA PRO A 327 17.97 11.84 3.46
C PRO A 327 18.92 12.92 2.93
N LEU A 328 18.48 14.19 2.80
CA LEU A 328 19.32 15.29 2.29
C LEU A 328 20.26 15.89 3.35
N VAL A 329 20.02 15.61 4.64
CA VAL A 329 20.82 16.13 5.77
C VAL A 329 21.80 15.06 6.28
N ALA A 330 21.84 13.88 5.64
CA ALA A 330 22.48 12.67 6.13
C ALA A 330 24.01 12.57 5.92
N GLU A 331 24.67 13.58 5.37
CA GLU A 331 26.13 13.57 5.20
C GLU A 331 26.82 14.26 6.38
N GLY A 332 27.32 13.48 7.35
CA GLY A 332 28.16 13.99 8.44
C GLY A 332 28.37 13.03 9.63
N LYS A 333 29.38 13.31 10.46
CA LYS A 333 29.56 12.62 11.76
C LYS A 333 28.39 12.96 12.68
N GLY A 334 27.67 11.94 13.16
CA GLY A 334 26.43 12.10 13.93
C GLY A 334 25.16 12.11 13.08
N ALA A 335 25.28 11.95 11.75
CA ALA A 335 24.14 11.60 10.92
C ALA A 335 23.62 10.21 11.35
N PRO A 336 22.30 10.02 11.46
CA PRO A 336 21.72 8.71 11.73
C PRO A 336 22.01 7.79 10.54
N GLU A 337 23.11 7.02 10.64
CA GLU A 337 23.55 5.92 9.76
C GLU A 337 22.37 5.18 9.11
N GLU A 338 21.98 5.48 7.87
CA GLU A 338 20.90 4.82 7.07
C GLU A 338 19.74 4.20 7.89
N ARG A 339 19.31 4.91 8.94
CA ARG A 339 18.64 4.30 10.08
C ARG A 339 17.12 4.33 9.89
N HIS A 340 16.53 3.17 10.18
CA HIS A 340 15.17 2.95 10.70
C HIS A 340 14.13 2.26 9.82
N THR A 341 14.40 1.95 8.55
CA THR A 341 13.42 1.15 7.79
C THR A 341 14.02 0.05 6.95
N LEU A 342 13.71 -1.18 7.34
CA LEU A 342 13.94 -2.38 6.55
C LEU A 342 13.05 -2.28 5.30
N ARG A 343 13.63 -2.10 4.11
CA ARG A 343 12.87 -1.97 2.86
C ARG A 343 12.65 -3.33 2.21
N PRO A 344 11.55 -3.53 1.47
CA PRO A 344 11.34 -4.76 0.70
C PRO A 344 12.48 -5.03 -0.31
N PRO A 345 12.67 -6.29 -0.73
CA PRO A 345 13.69 -6.64 -1.73
C PRO A 345 13.50 -5.86 -3.03
N GLY A 346 14.62 -5.47 -3.65
CA GLY A 346 14.63 -4.69 -4.88
C GLY A 346 14.32 -3.20 -4.69
N ALA A 347 14.22 -2.69 -3.46
CA ALA A 347 14.10 -1.27 -3.24
C ALA A 347 15.32 -0.51 -3.76
N LEU A 348 15.05 0.57 -4.49
CA LEU A 348 16.08 1.53 -4.91
C LEU A 348 16.74 2.20 -3.69
N PRO A 349 17.89 2.86 -3.87
CA PRO A 349 18.43 3.76 -2.86
C PRO A 349 17.36 4.72 -2.31
N GLU A 350 17.41 5.03 -1.01
CA GLU A 350 16.29 5.67 -0.30
C GLU A 350 15.75 6.96 -0.97
N PRO A 351 16.58 7.90 -1.47
CA PRO A 351 16.08 9.10 -2.15
C PRO A 351 15.30 8.77 -3.43
N ASP A 352 15.83 7.87 -4.24
CA ASP A 352 15.20 7.44 -5.49
C ASP A 352 13.93 6.63 -5.23
N PHE A 353 13.95 5.80 -4.19
CA PHE A 353 12.80 5.04 -3.74
C PHE A 353 11.65 5.97 -3.34
N LEU A 354 11.89 6.97 -2.49
CA LEU A 354 10.86 7.92 -2.04
C LEU A 354 10.35 8.83 -3.16
N ALA A 355 11.23 9.17 -4.11
CA ALA A 355 10.85 9.94 -5.30
C ALA A 355 9.94 9.13 -6.24
N ARG A 356 10.17 7.83 -6.39
CA ARG A 356 9.42 6.95 -7.31
C ARG A 356 8.20 6.26 -6.68
N CYS A 357 8.22 5.99 -5.38
CA CYS A 357 7.15 5.28 -4.70
C CYS A 357 5.90 6.17 -4.56
N VAL A 358 4.82 5.78 -5.24
CA VAL A 358 3.52 6.47 -5.14
C VAL A 358 2.63 5.93 -4.02
N ARG A 359 3.17 5.01 -3.20
CA ARG A 359 2.54 4.49 -1.98
C ARG A 359 1.11 3.97 -2.23
N CYS A 360 0.95 3.24 -3.34
CA CYS A 360 -0.32 2.66 -3.78
C CYS A 360 -0.77 1.46 -2.92
N GLY A 361 0.13 0.87 -2.15
CA GLY A 361 -0.18 -0.26 -1.27
C GLY A 361 -0.14 -1.64 -1.93
N GLU A 362 0.14 -1.76 -3.24
CA GLU A 362 0.05 -3.09 -3.89
C GLU A 362 1.10 -4.08 -3.42
N CYS A 363 2.34 -3.65 -3.17
CA CYS A 363 3.34 -4.53 -2.57
C CYS A 363 2.93 -5.02 -1.17
N MET A 364 2.19 -4.21 -0.40
CA MET A 364 1.70 -4.59 0.93
C MET A 364 0.54 -5.59 0.82
N ALA A 365 -0.39 -5.36 -0.11
CA ALA A 365 -1.54 -6.24 -0.34
C ALA A 365 -1.13 -7.59 -0.98
N ALA A 366 -0.11 -7.60 -1.83
CA ALA A 366 0.40 -8.81 -2.47
C ALA A 366 1.31 -9.66 -1.57
N CYS A 367 1.69 -9.16 -0.39
CA CYS A 367 2.64 -9.83 0.50
C CYS A 367 1.96 -11.00 1.25
N PRO A 368 2.31 -12.27 0.98
CA PRO A 368 1.62 -13.42 1.57
C PRO A 368 1.81 -13.54 3.08
N THR A 369 2.96 -13.13 3.60
CA THR A 369 3.28 -13.18 5.04
C THR A 369 2.83 -11.94 5.81
N ASN A 370 2.20 -10.97 5.14
CA ASN A 370 1.84 -9.67 5.71
C ASN A 370 3.01 -8.90 6.37
N THR A 371 4.27 -9.23 6.04
CA THR A 371 5.47 -8.56 6.56
C THR A 371 5.60 -7.12 6.07
N ILE A 372 5.14 -6.83 4.85
CA ILE A 372 5.23 -5.47 4.30
C ILE A 372 4.11 -4.59 4.87
N GLN A 373 4.47 -3.58 5.64
CA GLN A 373 3.56 -2.68 6.34
C GLN A 373 3.76 -1.22 5.92
N PRO A 374 2.69 -0.40 5.94
CA PRO A 374 2.81 1.05 5.76
C PRO A 374 3.32 1.70 7.05
N VAL A 375 4.38 2.51 6.95
CA VAL A 375 4.86 3.30 8.11
C VAL A 375 4.19 4.64 8.23
N TRP A 376 4.16 5.17 9.46
CA TRP A 376 3.85 6.57 9.71
C TRP A 376 5.10 7.43 9.54
N PHE A 377 5.80 7.72 10.63
CA PHE A 377 6.92 8.67 10.62
C PHE A 377 8.28 7.98 10.75
N ALA A 378 8.32 6.65 10.77
CA ALA A 378 9.56 5.87 10.93
C ALA A 378 10.57 6.10 9.79
N ALA A 379 10.11 6.46 8.59
CA ALA A 379 10.96 6.86 7.46
C ALA A 379 10.97 8.38 7.22
N GLY A 380 10.71 9.17 8.28
CA GLY A 380 10.56 10.62 8.19
C GLY A 380 9.27 11.08 7.50
N LEU A 381 9.08 12.40 7.41
CA LEU A 381 7.89 13.00 6.78
C LEU A 381 7.77 12.66 5.28
N ALA A 382 8.90 12.55 4.57
CA ALA A 382 8.92 12.11 3.18
C ALA A 382 8.61 10.61 3.04
N GLY A 383 8.83 9.80 4.08
CA GLY A 383 8.55 8.35 4.07
C GLY A 383 7.15 7.96 4.50
N VAL A 384 6.27 8.91 4.85
CA VAL A 384 4.92 8.59 5.35
C VAL A 384 4.17 7.69 4.38
N PHE A 385 3.62 6.59 4.89
CA PHE A 385 2.89 5.55 4.17
C PHE A 385 3.72 4.74 3.16
N SER A 386 5.06 4.83 3.19
CA SER A 386 5.91 3.99 2.36
C SER A 386 6.01 2.56 2.97
N PRO A 387 6.26 1.53 2.15
CA PRO A 387 6.31 0.14 2.63
C PRO A 387 7.62 -0.16 3.36
N VAL A 388 7.53 -0.83 4.49
CA VAL A 388 8.66 -1.41 5.25
C VAL A 388 8.38 -2.86 5.57
N LEU A 389 9.43 -3.62 5.80
CA LEU A 389 9.34 -4.96 6.35
C LEU A 389 9.23 -4.86 7.88
N GLU A 390 8.28 -5.59 8.43
CA GLU A 390 8.01 -5.73 9.85
C GLU A 390 8.09 -7.23 10.19
N PRO A 391 9.31 -7.77 10.44
CA PRO A 391 9.53 -9.19 10.66
C PRO A 391 8.71 -9.78 11.81
N THR A 392 8.38 -8.96 12.82
CA THR A 392 7.52 -9.38 13.93
C THR A 392 6.16 -9.93 13.47
N ARG A 393 5.60 -9.43 12.36
CA ARG A 393 4.32 -9.89 11.79
C ARG A 393 4.45 -11.13 10.92
N GLY A 394 5.58 -11.25 10.22
CA GLY A 394 5.88 -12.36 9.32
C GLY A 394 7.25 -12.16 8.69
N PRO A 395 7.93 -13.22 8.26
CA PRO A 395 9.22 -13.11 7.58
C PRO A 395 9.07 -12.72 6.10
N CYS A 396 10.16 -12.31 5.48
CA CYS A 396 10.26 -12.19 4.03
C CYS A 396 10.49 -13.57 3.42
N GLU A 397 9.42 -14.16 2.88
CA GLU A 397 9.42 -15.48 2.24
C GLU A 397 10.49 -15.58 1.14
N THR A 398 11.43 -16.52 1.28
CA THR A 398 12.63 -16.61 0.42
C THR A 398 12.26 -16.93 -1.03
N THR A 399 11.21 -17.73 -1.21
CA THR A 399 10.69 -18.22 -2.50
C THR A 399 9.73 -17.25 -3.21
N CYS A 400 9.50 -16.05 -2.64
CA CYS A 400 8.56 -15.06 -3.17
C CYS A 400 9.26 -13.77 -3.66
N ASN A 401 8.87 -13.27 -4.83
CA ASN A 401 9.35 -12.00 -5.42
C ASN A 401 8.21 -11.07 -5.90
N LEU A 402 6.96 -11.30 -5.48
CA LEU A 402 5.76 -10.60 -5.98
C LEU A 402 5.80 -9.08 -5.81
N CYS A 403 6.39 -8.57 -4.72
CA CYS A 403 6.39 -7.14 -4.40
C CYS A 403 7.03 -6.26 -5.49
N GLY A 404 8.08 -6.76 -6.16
CA GLY A 404 8.73 -6.09 -7.28
C GLY A 404 7.91 -6.15 -8.57
N HIS A 405 7.19 -7.24 -8.79
CA HIS A 405 6.36 -7.45 -10.00
C HIS A 405 5.07 -6.62 -9.99
N VAL A 406 4.52 -6.33 -8.81
CA VAL A 406 3.31 -5.48 -8.67
C VAL A 406 3.63 -3.98 -8.61
N CYS A 407 4.91 -3.59 -8.63
CA CYS A 407 5.32 -2.19 -8.49
C CYS A 407 5.17 -1.41 -9.82
N PRO A 408 4.25 -0.44 -9.94
CA PRO A 408 4.01 0.25 -11.21
C PRO A 408 5.10 1.24 -11.62
N THR A 409 5.85 1.76 -10.65
CA THR A 409 6.86 2.81 -10.87
C THR A 409 8.28 2.27 -10.87
N GLY A 410 8.49 0.97 -10.62
CA GLY A 410 9.81 0.39 -10.45
C GLY A 410 10.57 0.95 -9.24
N ALA A 411 9.86 1.49 -8.23
CA ALA A 411 10.46 1.83 -6.94
C ALA A 411 10.96 0.58 -6.21
N LEU A 412 10.26 -0.54 -6.39
CA LEU A 412 10.78 -1.88 -6.17
C LEU A 412 11.08 -2.47 -7.55
N ARG A 413 12.31 -2.93 -7.74
CA ARG A 413 12.74 -3.60 -8.97
C ARG A 413 12.05 -4.97 -9.07
N PRO A 414 11.53 -5.35 -10.24
CA PRO A 414 11.09 -6.73 -10.47
C PRO A 414 12.34 -7.62 -10.54
N LEU A 415 12.62 -8.34 -9.46
CA LEU A 415 13.77 -9.24 -9.37
C LEU A 415 13.36 -10.67 -9.74
N PRO A 416 14.15 -11.38 -10.57
CA PRO A 416 14.12 -12.84 -10.62
C PRO A 416 14.35 -13.44 -9.23
N LEU A 417 13.92 -14.69 -9.03
CA LEU A 417 13.99 -15.31 -7.70
C LEU A 417 15.43 -15.42 -7.18
N ALA A 418 16.36 -15.87 -8.02
CA ALA A 418 17.79 -15.98 -7.68
C ALA A 418 18.40 -14.64 -7.21
N GLU A 419 18.07 -13.54 -7.89
CA GLU A 419 18.51 -12.20 -7.51
C GLU A 419 17.88 -11.75 -6.18
N LYS A 420 16.60 -12.06 -5.98
CA LYS A 420 15.88 -11.73 -4.75
C LYS A 420 16.45 -12.47 -3.54
N GLN A 421 16.85 -13.72 -3.72
CA GLN A 421 17.44 -14.56 -2.67
C GLN A 421 18.81 -14.01 -2.21
N ASN A 422 19.54 -13.36 -3.12
CA ASN A 422 20.81 -12.70 -2.81
C ASN A 422 20.64 -11.27 -2.26
N ALA A 423 19.43 -10.71 -2.20
CA ALA A 423 19.25 -9.34 -1.74
C ALA A 423 19.45 -9.22 -0.22
N LYS A 424 20.53 -8.58 0.22
CA LYS A 424 20.76 -8.24 1.64
C LYS A 424 19.85 -7.10 2.09
N LEU A 425 18.80 -7.42 2.83
CA LEU A 425 17.81 -6.47 3.32
C LEU A 425 18.28 -5.76 4.59
N GLY A 426 19.09 -6.44 5.40
CA GLY A 426 19.58 -6.00 6.70
C GLY A 426 20.37 -7.11 7.38
N THR A 427 20.63 -6.95 8.68
CA THR A 427 21.40 -7.91 9.48
C THR A 427 20.71 -8.16 10.82
N ALA A 428 20.63 -9.43 11.23
CA ALA A 428 20.07 -9.81 12.52
C ALA A 428 21.04 -9.49 13.67
N ARG A 429 20.50 -9.04 14.81
CA ARG A 429 21.22 -8.66 16.02
C ARG A 429 20.56 -9.31 17.23
N ILE A 430 21.36 -9.90 18.10
CA ILE A 430 20.88 -10.57 19.31
C ILE A 430 20.99 -9.61 20.50
N LEU A 431 19.85 -9.32 21.11
CA LEU A 431 19.73 -8.62 22.37
C LEU A 431 19.99 -9.62 23.51
N ARG A 432 21.27 -9.74 23.93
CA ARG A 432 21.72 -10.76 24.90
C ARG A 432 20.87 -10.78 26.18
N TYR A 433 20.57 -9.61 26.73
CA TYR A 433 19.77 -9.42 27.94
C TYR A 433 18.30 -9.87 27.83
N LYS A 434 17.82 -10.26 26.64
CA LYS A 434 16.49 -10.83 26.42
C LYS A 434 16.54 -12.27 25.93
N CYS A 435 17.69 -12.73 25.47
CA CYS A 435 17.81 -14.04 24.86
C CYS A 435 17.80 -15.11 25.95
N LEU A 436 16.91 -16.09 25.81
CA LEU A 436 16.77 -17.18 26.78
C LEU A 436 18.08 -17.95 27.02
N ALA A 437 18.90 -18.11 25.99
CA ALA A 437 20.19 -18.78 26.11
C ALA A 437 21.26 -17.89 26.78
N TRP A 438 21.28 -16.59 26.49
CA TRP A 438 22.27 -15.66 27.04
C TRP A 438 21.96 -15.22 28.47
N GLU A 439 20.70 -14.89 28.78
CA GLU A 439 20.29 -14.28 30.06
C GLU A 439 19.67 -15.30 31.02
N GLU A 440 18.78 -16.17 30.54
CA GLU A 440 18.12 -17.18 31.39
C GLU A 440 18.88 -18.51 31.44
N GLU A 441 19.98 -18.64 30.69
CA GLU A 441 20.78 -19.88 30.59
C GLU A 441 19.95 -21.11 30.16
N ARG A 442 18.89 -20.89 29.38
CA ARG A 442 17.97 -21.93 28.90
C ARG A 442 18.32 -22.33 27.47
N GLN A 443 18.38 -23.64 27.23
CA GLN A 443 18.63 -24.17 25.88
C GLN A 443 17.51 -23.77 24.91
N CYS A 444 17.86 -22.97 23.90
CA CYS A 444 16.95 -22.47 22.87
C CYS A 444 17.67 -22.47 21.52
N VAL A 445 17.15 -23.22 20.55
CA VAL A 445 17.76 -23.39 19.22
C VAL A 445 16.93 -22.77 18.09
N VAL A 446 15.84 -22.07 18.44
CA VAL A 446 14.81 -21.66 17.47
C VAL A 446 15.37 -20.80 16.33
N CYS A 447 16.24 -19.82 16.63
CA CYS A 447 16.76 -18.94 15.59
C CYS A 447 17.74 -19.62 14.64
N ASP A 448 18.46 -20.65 15.11
CA ASP A 448 19.34 -21.51 14.31
C ASP A 448 18.50 -22.34 13.33
N GLU A 449 17.54 -23.10 13.86
CA GLU A 449 16.72 -24.04 13.10
C GLU A 449 15.82 -23.37 12.04
N VAL A 450 15.33 -22.16 12.31
CA VAL A 450 14.46 -21.43 11.36
C VAL A 450 15.25 -20.60 10.36
N CYS A 451 16.57 -20.51 10.44
CA CYS A 451 17.37 -19.66 9.55
C CYS A 451 17.56 -20.33 8.18
N PRO A 452 16.96 -19.82 7.09
CA PRO A 452 17.09 -20.49 5.80
C PRO A 452 18.47 -20.29 5.15
N TYR A 453 19.25 -19.30 5.60
CA TYR A 453 20.59 -18.98 5.06
C TYR A 453 21.73 -19.62 5.86
N ASP A 454 21.41 -20.34 6.94
CA ASP A 454 22.41 -20.82 7.90
C ASP A 454 23.36 -19.69 8.37
N ALA A 455 22.76 -18.53 8.67
CA ALA A 455 23.48 -17.34 9.09
C ALA A 455 23.61 -17.23 10.62
N ILE A 456 23.04 -18.18 11.36
CA ILE A 456 23.06 -18.23 12.82
C ILE A 456 23.69 -19.56 13.19
N HIS A 457 24.55 -19.57 14.21
CA HIS A 457 25.15 -20.79 14.75
C HIS A 457 25.21 -20.69 16.27
N LEU A 458 25.21 -21.84 16.93
CA LEU A 458 25.29 -21.95 18.38
C LEU A 458 26.71 -22.33 18.80
N GLU A 459 27.29 -21.59 19.74
CA GLU A 459 28.61 -21.87 20.30
C GLU A 459 28.54 -22.02 21.82
N ARG A 460 29.38 -22.90 22.38
CA ARG A 460 29.55 -22.98 23.83
C ARG A 460 30.57 -21.95 24.28
N VAL A 461 30.11 -20.99 25.08
CA VAL A 461 30.96 -19.94 25.63
C VAL A 461 31.29 -20.26 27.09
N THR A 462 32.55 -20.04 27.48
CA THR A 462 32.99 -20.24 28.87
C THR A 462 32.16 -19.39 29.83
N GLY A 463 31.57 -20.01 30.84
CA GLY A 463 30.74 -19.35 31.85
C GLY A 463 29.24 -19.35 31.56
N ASN A 464 28.79 -19.92 30.44
CA ASN A 464 27.37 -20.19 30.19
C ASN A 464 27.15 -21.71 30.10
N PRO A 465 26.19 -22.28 30.85
CA PRO A 465 25.95 -23.73 30.84
C PRO A 465 25.35 -24.25 29.53
N VAL A 466 24.79 -23.38 28.69
CA VAL A 466 24.17 -23.74 27.41
C VAL A 466 24.89 -23.10 26.22
N ALA A 467 24.71 -23.69 25.04
CA ALA A 467 25.19 -23.07 23.80
C ALA A 467 24.36 -21.83 23.47
N VAL A 468 25.03 -20.76 23.06
CA VAL A 468 24.43 -19.45 22.81
C VAL A 468 24.56 -19.06 21.33
N PRO A 469 23.56 -18.32 20.77
CA PRO A 469 23.56 -17.98 19.36
C PRO A 469 24.49 -16.81 19.01
N PHE A 470 25.13 -16.91 17.84
CA PHE A 470 25.88 -15.87 17.15
C PHE A 470 25.37 -15.71 15.71
N VAL A 471 25.43 -14.49 15.18
CA VAL A 471 24.99 -14.17 13.81
C VAL A 471 26.21 -13.92 12.93
N ASN A 472 26.31 -14.66 11.83
CA ASN A 472 27.26 -14.39 10.76
C ASN A 472 26.68 -13.31 9.81
N GLU A 473 27.24 -12.10 9.86
CA GLU A 473 26.78 -10.95 9.08
C GLU A 473 26.97 -11.14 7.57
N GLN A 474 27.96 -11.92 7.14
CA GLN A 474 28.29 -12.14 5.73
C GLN A 474 27.25 -13.03 5.04
N ARG A 475 26.59 -13.92 5.79
CA ARG A 475 25.53 -14.81 5.29
C ARG A 475 24.12 -14.28 5.57
N CYS A 476 23.97 -13.40 6.56
CA CYS A 476 22.65 -12.89 6.95
C CYS A 476 22.04 -11.99 5.86
N ALA A 477 20.96 -12.46 5.24
CA ALA A 477 20.17 -11.68 4.28
C ALA A 477 19.21 -10.67 4.92
N GLY A 478 18.96 -10.75 6.24
CA GLY A 478 17.96 -9.90 6.92
C GLY A 478 16.51 -10.25 6.58
N CYS A 479 16.20 -11.53 6.32
CA CYS A 479 14.87 -12.00 5.95
C CYS A 479 13.83 -11.99 7.08
N GLY A 480 14.27 -11.98 8.34
CA GLY A 480 13.37 -11.86 9.49
C GLY A 480 12.77 -13.16 10.06
N PHE A 481 13.13 -14.33 9.52
CA PHE A 481 12.66 -15.63 10.07
C PHE A 481 12.99 -15.79 11.57
N CYS A 482 14.23 -15.49 11.95
CA CYS A 482 14.66 -15.60 13.34
C CYS A 482 13.92 -14.66 14.29
N GLU A 483 13.59 -13.44 13.85
CA GLU A 483 12.84 -12.47 14.65
C GLU A 483 11.37 -12.89 14.80
N HIS A 484 10.74 -13.34 13.71
CA HIS A 484 9.35 -13.77 13.71
C HIS A 484 9.11 -14.96 14.66
N HIS A 485 9.97 -15.97 14.60
CA HIS A 485 9.84 -17.20 15.38
C HIS A 485 10.42 -17.12 16.79
N CYS A 486 11.07 -16.01 17.16
CA CYS A 486 11.65 -15.85 18.49
C CYS A 486 10.57 -16.03 19.59
N PRO A 487 10.74 -16.97 20.54
CA PRO A 487 9.72 -17.28 21.55
C PRO A 487 9.57 -16.19 22.62
N VAL A 488 10.54 -15.28 22.72
CA VAL A 488 10.54 -14.16 23.65
C VAL A 488 9.40 -13.20 23.29
N ARG A 489 8.58 -12.87 24.30
CA ARG A 489 7.40 -12.00 24.19
C ARG A 489 7.78 -10.53 24.44
N ALA A 490 6.90 -9.62 24.04
CA ALA A 490 7.13 -8.18 23.93
C ALA A 490 8.06 -7.80 22.76
N GLU A 491 9.31 -7.45 23.02
CA GLU A 491 10.31 -7.23 21.97
C GLU A 491 11.21 -8.46 21.88
N ARG A 492 11.42 -8.92 20.65
CA ARG A 492 12.13 -10.17 20.36
C ARG A 492 13.59 -10.07 20.83
N ALA A 493 14.15 -11.20 21.24
CA ALA A 493 15.57 -11.25 21.63
C ALA A 493 16.53 -11.21 20.45
N ILE A 494 16.03 -11.40 19.23
CA ILE A 494 16.77 -11.22 17.99
C ILE A 494 15.94 -10.32 17.08
N ILE A 495 16.54 -9.23 16.61
CA ILE A 495 15.89 -8.20 15.78
C ILE A 495 16.68 -8.01 14.49
N VAL A 496 16.01 -7.69 13.39
CA VAL A 496 16.66 -7.36 12.12
C VAL A 496 16.74 -5.85 11.97
N GLU A 497 17.97 -5.36 11.85
CA GLU A 497 18.26 -3.95 11.60
C GLU A 497 18.66 -3.74 10.13
N PRO A 498 18.47 -2.54 9.56
CA PRO A 498 18.90 -2.24 8.18
C PRO A 498 20.43 -2.18 8.01
N ALA A 499 21.21 -2.53 9.04
CA ALA A 499 22.67 -2.52 9.01
C ALA A 499 23.21 -3.42 7.88
N GLY A 500 24.05 -2.84 7.02
CA GLY A 500 24.64 -3.52 5.87
C GLY A 500 23.64 -3.85 4.76
N ALA A 501 22.45 -3.23 4.74
CA ALA A 501 21.49 -3.41 3.65
C ALA A 501 22.06 -2.93 2.31
N VAL A 502 21.89 -3.73 1.26
CA VAL A 502 22.36 -3.40 -0.09
C VAL A 502 21.17 -2.96 -0.94
N ARG A 503 21.24 -1.76 -1.54
CA ARG A 503 20.18 -1.19 -2.38
C ARG A 503 20.73 -0.73 -3.72
N LEU A 504 20.34 -1.43 -4.78
CA LEU A 504 20.90 -1.23 -6.11
C LEU A 504 19.89 -0.60 -7.05
N ALA A 505 20.24 0.53 -7.66
CA ALA A 505 19.43 1.15 -8.72
C ALA A 505 19.39 0.30 -10.01
N SER A 506 20.49 -0.38 -10.31
CA SER A 506 20.68 -1.29 -11.45
C SER A 506 21.76 -2.33 -11.11
N GLY A 507 21.92 -3.37 -11.93
CA GLY A 507 22.93 -4.42 -11.71
C GLY A 507 22.41 -5.62 -10.92
N SER A 508 23.28 -6.62 -10.69
CA SER A 508 22.96 -7.85 -9.97
C SER A 508 23.33 -7.76 -8.49
N TYR A 509 22.50 -8.32 -7.62
CA TYR A 509 22.81 -8.51 -6.20
C TYR A 509 23.89 -9.56 -5.99
N THR A 510 23.96 -10.59 -6.82
CA THR A 510 25.01 -11.62 -6.69
C THR A 510 26.41 -11.05 -6.93
N GLU A 511 26.57 -10.23 -7.97
CA GLU A 511 27.83 -9.57 -8.30
C GLU A 511 28.26 -8.57 -7.22
N GLU A 512 27.31 -7.75 -6.75
CA GLU A 512 27.58 -6.77 -5.68
C GLU A 512 27.95 -7.48 -4.37
N ASN A 513 27.24 -8.54 -4.00
CA ASN A 513 27.57 -9.32 -2.81
C ASN A 513 28.97 -9.91 -2.89
N ALA A 514 29.36 -10.46 -4.05
CA ALA A 514 30.70 -10.98 -4.27
C ALA A 514 31.77 -9.88 -4.11
N ALA A 515 31.50 -8.67 -4.60
CA ALA A 515 32.40 -7.52 -4.44
C ALA A 515 32.53 -7.06 -2.97
N LEU A 516 31.45 -7.20 -2.20
CA LEU A 516 31.41 -6.86 -0.76
C LEU A 516 31.90 -8.00 0.15
N GLY A 517 32.24 -9.18 -0.40
CA GLY A 517 32.63 -10.36 0.38
C GLY A 517 31.48 -10.97 1.17
N LEU A 518 30.24 -10.80 0.71
CA LEU A 518 29.04 -11.41 1.28
C LEU A 518 28.77 -12.76 0.61
N ASP A 519 28.46 -13.78 1.41
CA ASP A 519 28.17 -15.15 0.96
C ASP A 519 26.70 -15.50 1.26
N ILE A 520 25.78 -14.73 0.65
CA ILE A 520 24.34 -14.89 0.85
C ILE A 520 23.80 -15.86 -0.18
N ASP A 521 23.96 -17.15 0.08
CA ASP A 521 23.47 -18.22 -0.80
C ASP A 521 22.58 -19.19 -0.01
N LEU A 522 21.33 -19.37 -0.46
CA LEU A 522 20.38 -20.31 0.13
C LEU A 522 20.68 -21.76 -0.22
N ASP A 523 21.32 -22.01 -1.37
CA ASP A 523 21.52 -23.36 -1.89
C ASP A 523 22.82 -23.98 -1.38
N ARG A 524 23.64 -23.21 -0.66
CA ARG A 524 24.96 -23.63 -0.17
C ARG A 524 24.88 -24.08 1.29
N PRO A 525 25.00 -25.39 1.58
CA PRO A 525 24.89 -25.91 2.94
C PRO A 525 26.06 -25.48 3.82
N ALA A 526 25.76 -25.25 5.09
CA ALA A 526 26.70 -24.98 6.20
C ALA A 526 27.98 -25.83 6.20
N SER A 527 27.83 -27.09 5.79
CA SER A 527 28.85 -28.14 5.86
C SER A 527 30.09 -27.82 5.04
N ASP A 528 29.94 -27.09 3.94
CA ASP A 528 31.03 -26.82 2.99
C ASP A 528 32.00 -25.75 3.53
N LEU A 529 31.56 -24.96 4.52
CA LEU A 529 32.34 -23.86 5.11
C LEU A 529 33.10 -24.27 6.38
N ARG A 530 32.64 -25.30 7.09
CA ARG A 530 33.37 -25.85 8.25
C ARG A 530 34.75 -26.42 7.86
N GLN A 531 34.96 -26.73 6.59
CA GLN A 531 36.24 -27.22 6.07
C GLN A 531 37.22 -26.10 5.68
N SER A 532 36.77 -24.85 5.56
CA SER A 532 37.56 -23.74 5.02
C SER A 532 37.98 -22.69 6.06
N ALA A 533 37.55 -22.80 7.31
CA ALA A 533 38.05 -21.97 8.42
C ALA A 533 39.29 -22.62 9.08
N PRO A 534 40.47 -21.99 9.08
CA PRO A 534 41.61 -22.48 9.84
C PRO A 534 41.42 -22.13 11.32
N GLY A 535 41.13 -23.13 12.16
CA GLY A 535 41.21 -23.05 13.62
C GLY A 535 39.99 -23.65 14.33
N GLU A 536 40.20 -24.81 14.96
CA GLU A 536 39.41 -25.42 16.06
C GLU A 536 37.95 -24.96 16.25
N PHE A 537 37.08 -25.21 15.27
CA PHE A 537 35.64 -25.18 15.49
C PHE A 537 35.18 -26.58 15.90
N GLY A 538 35.07 -26.80 17.21
CA GLY A 538 34.46 -28.01 17.77
C GLY A 538 33.03 -28.15 17.26
N GLY A 539 32.83 -29.06 16.31
CA GLY A 539 31.52 -29.34 15.74
C GLY A 539 30.56 -29.86 16.81
N TYR A 540 29.38 -29.25 16.91
CA TYR A 540 28.25 -29.85 17.61
C TYR A 540 27.66 -30.97 16.74
N ASP A 541 27.75 -32.21 17.23
CA ASP A 541 27.04 -33.36 16.68
C ASP A 541 25.59 -33.33 17.18
N ARG A 542 24.64 -33.15 16.26
CA ARG A 542 23.19 -33.14 16.54
C ARG A 542 22.64 -34.52 16.96
N SER A 543 23.45 -35.57 16.87
CA SER A 543 23.09 -36.97 17.16
C SER A 543 23.62 -37.52 18.48
N ALA A 544 24.45 -36.77 19.22
CA ALA A 544 25.09 -37.28 20.41
C ALA A 544 24.09 -37.37 21.59
N PRO A 545 23.83 -38.57 22.17
CA PRO A 545 23.10 -38.68 23.43
C PRO A 545 23.92 -38.01 24.56
N PRO A 546 23.28 -37.61 25.68
CA PRO A 546 24.02 -37.05 26.81
C PRO A 546 25.08 -38.05 27.24
N SER A 547 26.35 -37.67 27.11
CA SER A 547 27.47 -38.56 27.44
C SER A 547 27.40 -38.93 28.92
N ALA A 548 27.11 -40.20 29.18
CA ALA A 548 27.46 -40.85 30.43
C ALA A 548 28.98 -40.80 30.56
N GLY A 549 29.44 -39.99 31.50
CA GLY A 549 30.85 -39.81 31.84
C GLY A 549 30.90 -39.63 33.35
N ASP A 550 31.14 -40.75 34.01
CA ASP A 550 31.41 -40.87 35.42
C ASP A 550 32.53 -39.93 35.85
N ASP A 551 32.19 -38.92 36.65
CA ASP A 551 33.05 -38.33 37.67
C ASP A 551 32.18 -37.43 38.54
N MET A 552 31.50 -38.04 39.52
CA MET A 552 30.88 -37.27 40.59
C MET A 552 31.98 -36.70 41.49
N PRO A 553 31.96 -35.38 41.80
CA PRO A 553 32.83 -34.82 42.82
C PRO A 553 32.49 -35.43 44.19
N PRO A 554 33.51 -35.67 45.05
CA PRO A 554 33.31 -36.38 46.32
C PRO A 554 32.42 -35.56 47.24
N GLY A 555 31.25 -36.10 47.60
CA GLY A 555 30.32 -35.45 48.52
C GLY A 555 28.83 -35.77 48.32
N PHE A 556 28.44 -36.43 47.22
CA PHE A 556 27.07 -36.88 46.99
C PHE A 556 26.91 -38.37 47.24
N SER A 557 26.90 -38.76 48.52
CA SER A 557 26.20 -39.98 48.97
C SER A 557 24.90 -39.54 49.66
N GLU A 558 23.79 -40.19 49.33
CA GLU A 558 22.44 -39.88 49.80
C GLU A 558 22.37 -39.71 51.34
N PRO A 559 21.66 -38.71 51.88
CA PRO A 559 21.51 -38.60 53.31
C PRO A 559 20.35 -39.50 53.78
N GLY A 560 20.71 -40.70 54.23
CA GLY A 560 19.98 -41.35 55.31
C GLY A 560 20.18 -40.56 56.61
N GLY A 561 19.06 -40.13 57.20
CA GLY A 561 18.84 -39.88 58.63
C GLY A 561 19.89 -39.13 59.48
N GLY A 562 19.48 -38.00 60.04
CA GLY A 562 19.91 -37.62 61.40
C GLY A 562 20.42 -36.19 61.61
N GLN A 563 19.56 -35.38 62.22
CA GLN A 563 19.82 -34.42 63.31
C GLN A 563 20.74 -33.19 63.11
N ASP A 564 20.15 -32.08 63.58
CA ASP A 564 20.71 -31.02 64.45
C ASP A 564 21.27 -29.70 63.86
N ARG A 565 20.45 -28.65 64.11
CA ARG A 565 20.76 -27.33 64.71
C ARG A 565 21.23 -26.16 63.82
N SER A 566 20.25 -25.29 63.50
CA SER A 566 20.10 -23.83 63.74
C SER A 566 21.15 -23.09 64.63
N PRO A 567 21.11 -21.72 64.78
CA PRO A 567 20.86 -20.60 63.82
C PRO A 567 21.68 -19.27 64.07
N SER A 568 21.62 -18.33 63.09
CA SER A 568 21.65 -16.83 63.17
C SER A 568 22.91 -16.07 63.71
N PRO A 569 23.18 -14.78 63.33
CA PRO A 569 22.39 -13.57 63.74
C PRO A 569 22.20 -12.46 62.66
N TYR A 570 20.97 -11.94 62.41
CA TYR A 570 20.39 -10.63 62.87
C TYR A 570 20.98 -9.35 62.23
N THR A 571 20.27 -8.28 61.82
CA THR A 571 18.96 -7.62 62.12
C THR A 571 18.53 -6.79 60.86
N GLY A 572 17.30 -6.32 60.58
CA GLY A 572 16.02 -6.19 61.28
C GLY A 572 15.45 -4.76 61.11
N SER A 573 14.30 -4.59 60.43
CA SER A 573 13.18 -3.71 60.85
C SER A 573 12.01 -3.73 59.83
N ASP A 574 10.83 -4.05 60.35
CA ASP A 574 9.50 -4.22 59.74
C ASP A 574 8.57 -3.10 60.33
N PRO A 575 7.35 -2.77 59.83
CA PRO A 575 6.19 -3.70 59.93
C PRO A 575 5.00 -3.55 58.92
N ARG A 576 4.55 -4.71 58.38
CA ARG A 576 3.15 -5.19 58.15
C ARG A 576 2.17 -4.47 57.17
N PRO A 577 1.03 -5.08 56.71
CA PRO A 577 0.45 -6.43 57.00
C PRO A 577 0.08 -7.28 55.74
N PRO A 578 -0.32 -8.57 55.91
CA PRO A 578 -0.69 -9.47 54.83
C PRO A 578 -2.19 -9.39 54.48
N ILE A 579 -2.53 -9.54 53.19
CA ILE A 579 -3.91 -9.77 52.75
C ILE A 579 -4.00 -11.13 52.04
N SER A 580 -4.96 -11.90 52.55
CA SER A 580 -5.41 -13.25 52.23
C SER A 580 -5.71 -13.54 50.75
N ARG A 581 -5.32 -14.75 50.31
CA ARG A 581 -5.92 -15.45 49.16
C ARG A 581 -7.26 -16.07 49.57
N PRO A 582 -8.33 -15.98 48.75
CA PRO A 582 -9.45 -16.89 48.84
C PRO A 582 -9.31 -18.04 47.85
N ASP A 583 -9.67 -19.23 48.33
CA ASP A 583 -9.86 -20.47 47.59
C ASP A 583 -10.98 -20.34 46.54
N SER A 584 -10.85 -21.06 45.42
CA SER A 584 -12.02 -21.49 44.66
C SER A 584 -11.72 -22.83 43.97
N GLU A 585 -12.47 -23.83 44.41
CA GLU A 585 -12.59 -25.16 43.84
C GLU A 585 -13.31 -25.15 42.48
N SER A 586 -13.04 -26.20 41.70
CA SER A 586 -14.00 -26.96 40.88
C SER A 586 -14.57 -26.35 39.58
N GLY A 587 -14.49 -27.12 38.49
CA GLY A 587 -15.41 -27.01 37.36
C GLY A 587 -14.84 -27.31 35.97
N LEU A 588 -14.34 -28.52 35.72
CA LEU A 588 -14.23 -29.09 34.36
C LEU A 588 -15.63 -29.56 33.91
N PRO A 589 -16.10 -29.27 32.68
CA PRO A 589 -17.23 -29.97 32.08
C PRO A 589 -16.77 -31.21 31.30
N PRO A 590 -17.55 -32.31 31.29
CA PRO A 590 -17.12 -33.62 30.79
C PRO A 590 -17.51 -33.87 29.32
N GLY A 591 -16.81 -34.81 28.69
CA GLY A 591 -17.40 -35.60 27.59
C GLY A 591 -16.47 -35.91 26.43
N PHE A 592 -15.50 -36.82 26.62
CA PHE A 592 -15.01 -37.71 25.55
C PHE A 592 -14.61 -39.03 26.19
N SER A 593 -15.36 -40.08 25.87
CA SER A 593 -15.01 -41.48 26.10
C SER A 593 -14.23 -41.98 24.89
N GLU A 594 -13.02 -42.51 25.13
CA GLU A 594 -12.26 -43.30 24.17
C GLU A 594 -12.93 -44.66 23.94
N PRO A 595 -12.86 -45.26 22.74
CA PRO A 595 -13.25 -46.65 22.53
C PRO A 595 -12.06 -47.59 22.80
N ASP A 596 -12.29 -48.58 23.68
CA ASP A 596 -11.43 -49.72 23.87
C ASP A 596 -11.70 -50.82 22.83
N SER A 597 -10.60 -51.52 22.47
CA SER A 597 -10.44 -52.78 21.70
C SER A 597 -10.57 -52.77 20.18
#